data_AF-A0A8H6TAP6-F1
#
_entry.id   AF-A0A8H6TAP6-F1
#
_cell.length_a   1.000
_cell.length_b   1.000
_cell.length_c   1.000
_cell.angle_alpha   90.00
_cell.angle_beta   90.00
_cell.angle_gamma   90.00
#
_symmetry.space_group_name_H-M   'P 1'
#
loop_
_entity.id
_entity.type
_entity.pdbx_description
1 polymer ?
#
loop_
_entity_poly.entity_id
_entity_poly.type
_entity_poly.pdbx_seq_one_letter_code
_entity_poly.pdbx_strand_id
1 'polypeptide(L)'
;MAAVQQKAALFLSAQKFAVVGASTNDSKYGAQAFKWLRDRKKDAVPINLEADEVQGVKALRSLDQLPDPANTAVCIVVPPSATINVVKQAKSLNVHAIWVQPGAEDNAVVNYIKADSALDAKTIYTEASVSVAATAEDDETTPPCLLKSDAILALKAKPAVHAVVASPADSADTKEKEAFFWTAPKYAVVGASNTTTKNGYHALKHLVDRHKDVIPINLKEKTILGLPCLKSITDLPDITHTGIWILVPPSATLEVMKQVQQLNAFAAWIVQDAEDDAVVAFIESDPALKAKTVYRGRPLPSAGKLNIRATIKPMTTPPCQFIVLPEPVEPEPVPEPVETEPSTAEPASDATTVPTTLAADNLVAGVKRDMISPPSTPQPAKAMKLALEENAPHIFDLQDGIPGMA
;
A
#
# COMPACT_ATOMS: atom_id res chain seq x y z
N MET A 1 9.64 10.18 8.80
CA MET A 1 10.34 10.35 7.51
C MET A 1 11.63 11.15 7.68
N ALA A 2 11.60 12.43 8.10
CA ALA A 2 12.80 13.27 8.24
C ALA A 2 13.92 12.70 9.15
N ALA A 3 13.56 12.10 10.29
CA ALA A 3 14.54 11.53 11.22
C ALA A 3 15.29 10.31 10.64
N VAL A 4 14.59 9.42 9.95
CA VAL A 4 15.24 8.25 9.33
C VAL A 4 16.11 8.66 8.15
N GLN A 5 15.72 9.71 7.43
CA GLN A 5 16.57 10.35 6.42
C GLN A 5 17.88 10.84 7.04
N GLN A 6 17.83 11.63 8.10
CA GLN A 6 19.05 12.10 8.76
C GLN A 6 19.97 10.95 9.21
N LYS A 7 19.40 9.89 9.80
CA LYS A 7 20.13 8.70 10.26
C LYS A 7 20.81 7.94 9.11
N ALA A 8 20.15 7.79 7.96
CA ALA A 8 20.72 7.11 6.79
C ALA A 8 21.72 7.97 6.01
N ALA A 9 21.53 9.30 5.98
CA ALA A 9 22.54 10.21 5.44
C ALA A 9 23.82 10.14 6.28
N LEU A 10 23.66 10.09 7.61
CA LEU A 10 24.76 9.86 8.54
C LEU A 10 25.43 8.49 8.30
N PHE A 11 24.67 7.42 8.12
CA PHE A 11 25.24 6.10 7.82
C PHE A 11 26.07 6.09 6.52
N LEU A 12 25.54 6.68 5.45
CA LEU A 12 26.21 6.69 4.14
C LEU A 12 27.39 7.66 4.05
N SER A 13 27.54 8.60 5.01
CA SER A 13 28.66 9.53 5.08
C SER A 13 29.92 8.94 5.72
N ALA A 14 29.84 7.73 6.28
CA ALA A 14 30.99 7.05 6.87
C ALA A 14 32.09 6.79 5.83
N GLN A 15 33.34 6.82 6.31
CA GLN A 15 34.51 6.50 5.49
C GLN A 15 34.63 4.98 5.29
N LYS A 16 34.30 4.22 6.34
CA LYS A 16 34.42 2.77 6.41
C LYS A 16 33.09 2.12 6.73
N PHE A 17 32.93 0.86 6.37
CA PHE A 17 31.74 0.07 6.59
C PHE A 17 32.10 -1.29 7.17
N ALA A 18 31.23 -1.82 8.03
CA ALA A 18 31.33 -3.19 8.52
C ALA A 18 29.99 -3.91 8.30
N VAL A 19 30.03 -5.17 7.89
CA VAL A 19 28.82 -6.00 7.74
C VAL A 19 28.87 -7.14 8.75
N VAL A 20 28.07 -7.04 9.80
CA VAL A 20 27.90 -8.07 10.82
C VAL A 20 26.89 -9.09 10.34
N GLY A 21 27.34 -10.34 10.21
CA GLY A 21 26.58 -11.39 9.54
C GLY A 21 26.93 -11.55 8.05
N ALA A 22 28.05 -10.95 7.60
CA ALA A 22 28.61 -11.25 6.29
C ALA A 22 28.86 -12.76 6.15
N SER A 23 28.68 -13.32 4.95
CA SER A 23 28.65 -14.77 4.73
C SER A 23 29.39 -15.15 3.45
N THR A 24 30.05 -16.30 3.44
CA THR A 24 30.63 -16.93 2.23
C THR A 24 29.57 -17.57 1.35
N ASN A 25 28.37 -17.82 1.89
CA ASN A 25 27.22 -18.27 1.12
C ASN A 25 26.46 -17.06 0.53
N ASP A 26 26.56 -16.89 -0.79
CA ASP A 26 25.97 -15.78 -1.57
C ASP A 26 24.44 -15.70 -1.52
N SER A 27 23.75 -16.79 -1.17
CA SER A 27 22.30 -16.77 -0.99
C SER A 27 21.86 -16.00 0.28
N LYS A 28 22.76 -15.80 1.26
CA LYS A 28 22.44 -15.09 2.50
C LYS A 28 22.52 -13.58 2.31
N TYR A 29 21.60 -12.86 2.97
CA TYR A 29 21.55 -11.39 2.89
C TYR A 29 22.86 -10.70 3.27
N GLY A 30 23.60 -11.19 4.26
CA GLY A 30 24.88 -10.60 4.63
C GLY A 30 25.96 -10.71 3.54
N ALA A 31 25.94 -11.77 2.72
CA ALA A 31 26.84 -11.90 1.57
C ALA A 31 26.49 -10.87 0.49
N GLN A 32 25.20 -10.69 0.22
CA GLN A 32 24.70 -9.72 -0.75
C GLN A 32 24.95 -8.28 -0.31
N ALA A 33 24.74 -7.98 0.98
CA ALA A 33 25.04 -6.70 1.62
C ALA A 33 26.50 -6.31 1.42
N PHE A 34 27.39 -7.25 1.73
CA PHE A 34 28.82 -7.08 1.64
C PHE A 34 29.29 -6.91 0.19
N LYS A 35 28.81 -7.78 -0.72
CA LYS A 35 29.09 -7.70 -2.15
C LYS A 35 28.75 -6.34 -2.70
N TRP A 36 27.59 -5.81 -2.33
CA TRP A 36 27.15 -4.54 -2.83
C TRP A 36 28.04 -3.36 -2.45
N LEU A 37 28.47 -3.32 -1.19
CA LEU A 37 29.37 -2.26 -0.70
C LEU A 37 30.66 -2.29 -1.51
N ARG A 38 31.17 -3.49 -1.76
CA ARG A 38 32.37 -3.72 -2.55
C ARG A 38 32.23 -3.38 -4.02
N ASP A 39 31.13 -3.77 -4.67
CA ASP A 39 30.85 -3.43 -6.07
C ASP A 39 30.88 -1.90 -6.28
N ARG A 40 30.60 -1.12 -5.23
CA ARG A 40 30.66 0.35 -5.22
C ARG A 40 31.93 0.94 -4.65
N LYS A 41 32.97 0.12 -4.49
CA LYS A 41 34.29 0.54 -4.01
C LYS A 41 34.22 1.23 -2.64
N LYS A 42 33.24 0.85 -1.80
CA LYS A 42 33.21 1.26 -0.39
C LYS A 42 34.22 0.41 0.37
N ASP A 43 34.93 1.04 1.30
CA ASP A 43 35.84 0.35 2.21
C ASP A 43 35.02 -0.42 3.23
N ALA A 44 34.74 -1.69 2.94
CA ALA A 44 33.88 -2.54 3.73
C ALA A 44 34.63 -3.77 4.24
N VAL A 45 34.50 -4.06 5.53
CA VAL A 45 35.05 -5.26 6.17
C VAL A 45 33.92 -6.22 6.59
N PRO A 46 34.06 -7.53 6.32
CA PRO A 46 33.09 -8.51 6.77
C PRO A 46 33.35 -8.89 8.23
N ILE A 47 32.30 -8.97 9.05
CA ILE A 47 32.37 -9.51 10.41
C ILE A 47 31.65 -10.86 10.43
N ASN A 48 32.41 -11.93 10.67
CA ASN A 48 31.94 -13.32 10.68
C ASN A 48 32.74 -14.16 11.70
N LEU A 49 32.05 -14.92 12.53
CA LEU A 49 32.64 -15.75 13.60
C LEU A 49 33.35 -17.01 13.10
N GLU A 50 32.97 -17.52 11.93
CA GLU A 50 33.43 -18.80 11.39
C GLU A 50 34.42 -18.63 10.24
N ALA A 51 34.07 -17.83 9.21
CA ALA A 51 34.88 -17.69 8.01
C ALA A 51 36.09 -16.78 8.23
N ASP A 52 37.29 -17.17 7.77
CA ASP A 52 38.49 -16.32 7.80
C ASP A 52 38.46 -15.22 6.72
N GLU A 53 37.76 -15.48 5.61
CA GLU A 53 37.57 -14.54 4.51
C GLU A 53 36.15 -14.63 3.97
N VAL A 54 35.61 -13.49 3.52
CA VAL A 54 34.34 -13.40 2.79
C VAL A 54 34.60 -12.65 1.48
N GLN A 55 34.28 -13.29 0.36
CA GLN A 55 34.51 -12.75 -0.99
C GLN A 55 35.97 -12.31 -1.24
N GLY A 56 36.95 -12.92 -0.57
CA GLY A 56 38.38 -12.57 -0.69
C GLY A 56 38.80 -11.34 0.11
N VAL A 57 37.99 -10.91 1.09
CA VAL A 57 38.38 -9.91 2.10
C VAL A 57 38.44 -10.61 3.45
N LYS A 58 39.54 -10.40 4.20
CA LYS A 58 39.72 -10.92 5.54
C LYS A 58 38.55 -10.53 6.45
N ALA A 59 37.91 -11.53 7.05
CA ALA A 59 36.84 -11.32 7.99
C ALA A 59 37.39 -11.07 9.39
N LEU A 60 36.78 -10.13 10.09
CA LEU A 60 37.02 -9.91 11.51
C LEU A 60 36.03 -10.75 12.33
N ARG A 61 36.41 -11.11 13.54
CA ARG A 61 35.56 -11.91 14.44
C ARG A 61 34.55 -11.07 15.20
N SER A 62 34.84 -9.78 15.40
CA SER A 62 34.04 -8.90 16.25
C SER A 62 34.35 -7.42 15.97
N LEU A 63 33.47 -6.52 16.41
CA LEU A 63 33.59 -5.08 16.11
C LEU A 63 34.79 -4.41 16.81
N ASP A 64 35.28 -4.97 17.91
CA ASP A 64 36.47 -4.48 18.62
C ASP A 64 37.77 -4.65 17.83
N GLN A 65 37.76 -5.50 16.79
CA GLN A 65 38.87 -5.64 15.85
C GLN A 65 38.84 -4.56 14.74
N LEU A 66 37.84 -3.69 14.72
CA LEU A 66 37.79 -2.58 13.77
C LEU A 66 38.95 -1.61 14.05
N PRO A 67 39.76 -1.24 13.04
CA PRO A 67 40.88 -0.34 13.24
C PRO A 67 40.46 1.11 13.50
N ASP A 68 39.21 1.47 13.15
CA ASP A 68 38.72 2.84 13.19
C ASP A 68 37.19 2.86 13.38
N PRO A 69 36.69 2.42 14.55
CA PRO A 69 35.26 2.27 14.79
C PRO A 69 34.52 3.62 14.65
N ALA A 70 35.13 4.72 15.09
CA ALA A 70 34.53 6.05 15.08
C ALA A 70 34.15 6.55 13.66
N ASN A 71 34.88 6.12 12.61
CA ASN A 71 34.57 6.44 11.22
C ASN A 71 33.91 5.27 10.44
N THR A 72 33.52 4.21 11.16
CA THR A 72 32.94 2.99 10.57
C THR A 72 31.43 2.94 10.81
N ALA A 73 30.64 2.79 9.74
CA ALA A 73 29.22 2.49 9.81
C ALA A 73 28.97 0.97 9.81
N VAL A 74 28.11 0.48 10.70
CA VAL A 74 27.89 -0.96 10.92
C VAL A 74 26.51 -1.40 10.43
N CYS A 75 26.49 -2.28 9.43
CA CYS A 75 25.29 -2.97 8.92
C CYS A 75 25.12 -4.31 9.63
N ILE A 76 24.00 -4.53 10.32
CA ILE A 76 23.74 -5.72 11.14
C ILE A 76 22.67 -6.58 10.47
N VAL A 77 23.04 -7.83 10.15
CA VAL A 77 22.22 -8.80 9.40
C VAL A 77 22.16 -10.16 10.11
N VAL A 78 22.31 -10.17 11.43
CA VAL A 78 22.24 -11.37 12.28
C VAL A 78 20.86 -11.50 12.96
N PRO A 79 20.48 -12.67 13.49
CA PRO A 79 19.20 -12.82 14.20
C PRO A 79 19.08 -11.86 15.42
N PRO A 80 17.86 -11.48 15.83
CA PRO A 80 17.64 -10.53 16.94
C PRO A 80 18.36 -10.87 18.24
N SER A 81 18.44 -12.16 18.58
CA SER A 81 19.17 -12.66 19.76
C SER A 81 20.66 -12.31 19.76
N ALA A 82 21.28 -12.18 18.59
CA ALA A 82 22.66 -11.74 18.45
C ALA A 82 22.75 -10.20 18.30
N THR A 83 21.80 -9.58 17.59
CA THR A 83 21.79 -8.14 17.31
C THR A 83 21.91 -7.28 18.57
N ILE A 84 21.23 -7.62 19.66
CA ILE A 84 21.29 -6.84 20.91
C ILE A 84 22.72 -6.67 21.42
N ASN A 85 23.55 -7.72 21.32
CA ASN A 85 24.94 -7.68 21.75
C ASN A 85 25.82 -6.90 20.78
N VAL A 86 25.54 -7.02 19.47
CA VAL A 86 26.22 -6.23 18.44
C VAL A 86 25.94 -4.73 18.62
N VAL A 87 24.69 -4.34 18.90
CA VAL A 87 24.32 -2.94 19.16
C VAL A 87 25.01 -2.42 20.44
N LYS A 88 25.08 -3.24 21.51
CA LYS A 88 25.83 -2.89 22.72
C LYS A 88 27.31 -2.65 22.44
N GLN A 89 27.94 -3.54 21.67
CA GLN A 89 29.36 -3.42 21.29
C GLN A 89 29.60 -2.19 20.38
N ALA A 90 28.71 -1.97 19.40
CA ALA A 90 28.77 -0.80 18.53
C ALA A 90 28.62 0.51 19.31
N LYS A 91 27.74 0.53 20.33
CA LYS A 91 27.62 1.66 21.27
C LYS A 91 28.89 1.86 22.08
N SER A 92 29.46 0.81 22.68
CA SER A 92 30.69 0.93 23.50
C SER A 92 31.91 1.39 22.71
N LEU A 93 31.99 1.01 21.43
CA LEU A 93 33.05 1.43 20.52
C LEU A 93 32.80 2.80 19.88
N ASN A 94 31.66 3.43 20.18
CA ASN A 94 31.21 4.68 19.59
C ASN A 94 31.31 4.69 18.06
N VAL A 95 30.73 3.67 17.40
CA VAL A 95 30.76 3.61 15.94
C VAL A 95 30.02 4.79 15.30
N HIS A 96 30.37 5.13 14.05
CA HIS A 96 29.83 6.29 13.33
C HIS A 96 28.30 6.25 13.23
N ALA A 97 27.77 5.12 12.76
CA ALA A 97 26.34 4.89 12.60
C ALA A 97 26.03 3.38 12.60
N ILE A 98 24.80 3.03 12.92
CA ILE A 98 24.33 1.64 12.95
C ILE A 98 23.12 1.50 12.04
N TRP A 99 23.04 0.38 11.36
CA TRP A 99 21.85 -0.04 10.65
C TRP A 99 21.51 -1.47 11.01
N VAL A 100 20.38 -1.65 11.70
CA VAL A 100 19.76 -2.95 11.95
C VAL A 100 18.83 -3.29 10.78
N GLN A 101 19.16 -4.33 10.02
CA GLN A 101 18.37 -4.73 8.87
C GLN A 101 16.99 -5.24 9.29
N PRO A 102 15.92 -5.00 8.50
CA PRO A 102 14.60 -5.51 8.83
C PRO A 102 14.59 -7.01 9.11
N GLY A 103 14.13 -7.38 10.31
CA GLY A 103 14.11 -8.76 10.81
C GLY A 103 15.37 -9.16 11.60
N ALA A 104 16.35 -8.28 11.71
CA ALA A 104 17.48 -8.42 12.65
C ALA A 104 17.16 -7.79 14.02
N GLU A 105 16.04 -7.09 14.16
CA GLU A 105 15.55 -6.50 15.40
C GLU A 105 14.35 -7.24 16.00
N ASP A 106 14.22 -7.12 17.31
CA ASP A 106 13.01 -7.42 18.08
C ASP A 106 12.71 -6.23 19.02
N ASN A 107 11.66 -6.35 19.84
CA ASN A 107 11.29 -5.29 20.79
C ASN A 107 12.41 -4.98 21.79
N ALA A 108 13.24 -5.96 22.17
CA ALA A 108 14.33 -5.73 23.11
C ALA A 108 15.44 -4.88 22.47
N VAL A 109 15.79 -5.16 21.21
CA VAL A 109 16.74 -4.35 20.42
C VAL A 109 16.23 -2.93 20.26
N VAL A 110 14.98 -2.76 19.82
CA VAL A 110 14.39 -1.43 19.60
C VAL A 110 14.30 -0.63 20.90
N ASN A 111 13.83 -1.24 21.99
CA ASN A 111 13.73 -0.56 23.29
C ASN A 111 15.11 -0.16 23.84
N TYR A 112 16.13 -1.01 23.66
CA TYR A 112 17.50 -0.68 24.06
C TYR A 112 18.05 0.52 23.28
N ILE A 113 17.79 0.61 21.98
CA ILE A 113 18.19 1.75 21.15
C ILE A 113 17.46 3.02 21.60
N LYS A 114 16.13 2.96 21.77
CA LYS A 114 15.29 4.11 22.15
C LYS A 114 15.61 4.67 23.54
N ALA A 115 16.09 3.83 24.46
CA ALA A 115 16.46 4.24 25.81
C ALA A 115 17.67 5.21 25.85
N ASP A 116 18.41 5.34 24.74
CA ASP A 116 19.55 6.24 24.61
C ASP A 116 19.38 7.11 23.36
N SER A 117 19.06 8.40 23.55
CA SER A 117 18.81 9.32 22.44
C SER A 117 20.01 9.52 21.52
N ALA A 118 21.25 9.41 22.03
CA ALA A 118 22.45 9.54 21.20
C ALA A 118 22.66 8.28 20.34
N LEU A 119 22.38 7.10 20.89
CA LEU A 119 22.38 5.85 20.12
C LEU A 119 21.25 5.85 19.08
N ASP A 120 20.03 6.24 19.47
CA ASP A 120 18.89 6.33 18.55
C ASP A 120 19.17 7.29 17.39
N ALA A 121 19.73 8.47 17.67
CA ALA A 121 20.05 9.50 16.68
C ALA A 121 20.99 9.03 15.56
N LYS A 122 21.74 7.93 15.77
CA LYS A 122 22.65 7.35 14.77
C LYS A 122 22.31 5.90 14.36
N THR A 123 21.15 5.38 14.76
CA THR A 123 20.75 3.99 14.50
C THR A 123 19.49 3.90 13.67
N ILE A 124 19.56 3.21 12.53
CA ILE A 124 18.44 2.90 11.66
C ILE A 124 17.89 1.52 12.03
N TYR A 125 16.58 1.43 12.26
CA TYR A 125 15.86 0.18 12.53
C TYR A 125 14.39 0.34 12.11
N THR A 126 13.69 -0.77 11.90
CA THR A 126 12.25 -0.79 11.64
C THR A 126 11.48 -0.98 12.94
N GLU A 127 10.44 -0.17 13.16
CA GLU A 127 9.49 -0.44 14.24
C GLU A 127 8.56 -1.55 13.78
N ALA A 128 8.36 -2.59 14.59
CA ALA A 128 7.67 -3.84 14.25
C ALA A 128 6.18 -3.72 13.84
N SER A 129 5.69 -2.51 13.53
CA SER A 129 4.33 -2.24 13.05
C SER A 129 4.23 -2.00 11.53
N VAL A 130 5.29 -2.22 10.76
CA VAL A 130 5.27 -2.07 9.30
C VAL A 130 5.34 -3.44 8.61
N SER A 131 4.22 -3.92 8.10
CA SER A 131 4.18 -5.03 7.15
C SER A 131 4.69 -4.54 5.79
N VAL A 132 5.86 -5.01 5.35
CA VAL A 132 6.48 -4.59 4.08
C VAL A 132 6.25 -5.66 3.01
N ALA A 133 5.56 -5.28 1.92
CA ALA A 133 5.54 -6.04 0.68
C ALA A 133 6.78 -5.69 -0.15
N ALA A 134 7.51 -6.70 -0.61
CA ALA A 134 8.72 -6.57 -1.39
C ALA A 134 8.42 -6.13 -2.84
N THR A 135 8.93 -4.96 -3.24
CA THR A 135 9.17 -4.65 -4.66
C THR A 135 10.53 -3.97 -4.77
N ALA A 136 11.53 -4.76 -5.13
CA ALA A 136 12.84 -4.28 -5.56
C ALA A 136 12.84 -4.28 -7.09
N GLU A 137 13.10 -3.12 -7.70
CA GLU A 137 13.71 -3.06 -9.02
C GLU A 137 15.23 -2.97 -8.81
N ASP A 138 15.95 -3.81 -9.54
CA ASP A 138 17.41 -3.87 -9.54
C ASP A 138 17.99 -2.62 -10.22
N ASP A 139 18.08 -1.52 -9.47
CA ASP A 139 18.94 -0.40 -9.85
C ASP A 139 20.36 -0.65 -9.34
N GLU A 140 21.31 -0.54 -10.27
CA GLU A 140 22.77 -0.69 -10.16
C GLU A 140 23.40 0.32 -9.16
N THR A 141 22.61 0.99 -8.32
CA THR A 141 23.05 1.91 -7.26
C THR A 141 22.54 1.59 -5.84
N THR A 142 21.81 0.48 -5.56
CA THR A 142 21.18 0.22 -4.24
C THR A 142 21.48 -1.16 -3.64
N PRO A 143 21.88 -1.28 -2.36
CA PRO A 143 22.23 -2.57 -1.78
C PRO A 143 21.05 -3.49 -1.67
N PRO A 144 21.25 -4.80 -1.90
CA PRO A 144 20.25 -5.80 -1.61
C PRO A 144 19.91 -5.83 -0.10
N CYS A 145 20.78 -5.27 0.75
CA CYS A 145 20.49 -5.00 2.16
C CYS A 145 19.90 -3.60 2.44
N LEU A 146 19.47 -2.79 1.48
CA LEU A 146 18.57 -1.64 1.77
C LEU A 146 17.17 -1.87 1.22
N LEU A 147 16.96 -3.04 0.60
CA LEU A 147 15.67 -3.50 0.16
C LEU A 147 14.91 -4.02 1.37
N LYS A 148 14.24 -3.11 2.10
CA LYS A 148 12.99 -3.36 2.86
C LYS A 148 12.53 -2.17 3.70
N SER A 149 13.32 -1.10 3.84
CA SER A 149 12.87 0.10 4.56
C SER A 149 12.63 1.27 3.61
N ASP A 150 11.36 1.61 3.42
CA ASP A 150 10.87 2.77 2.65
C ASP A 150 11.59 4.09 2.99
N ALA A 151 12.07 4.16 4.23
CA ALA A 151 12.77 5.31 4.74
C ALA A 151 14.13 5.58 4.07
N ILE A 152 14.76 4.60 3.39
CA ILE A 152 16.03 4.78 2.67
C ILE A 152 15.86 5.17 1.20
N LEU A 153 14.77 4.77 0.55
CA LEU A 153 14.48 5.20 -0.82
C LEU A 153 14.34 6.74 -0.90
N ALA A 154 13.83 7.37 0.17
CA ALA A 154 13.66 8.82 0.27
C ALA A 154 14.96 9.62 0.49
N LEU A 155 16.14 8.99 0.60
CA LEU A 155 17.43 9.64 0.88
C LEU A 155 18.32 9.90 -0.34
N LYS A 156 17.97 9.31 -1.47
CA LYS A 156 18.82 9.33 -2.66
C LYS A 156 18.72 10.61 -3.48
N ALA A 157 17.85 11.55 -3.13
CA ALA A 157 17.79 12.85 -3.80
C ALA A 157 18.95 13.75 -3.35
N LYS A 158 20.01 13.85 -4.17
CA LYS A 158 21.05 14.89 -4.02
C LYS A 158 20.45 16.27 -4.36
N PRO A 159 20.88 17.37 -3.70
CA PRO A 159 20.53 18.72 -4.12
C PRO A 159 21.37 19.08 -5.35
N ALA A 160 20.76 19.09 -6.54
CA ALA A 160 21.41 19.61 -7.73
C ALA A 160 21.28 21.14 -7.73
N VAL A 161 22.43 21.80 -7.59
CA VAL A 161 22.63 23.16 -8.07
C VAL A 161 22.48 23.07 -9.59
N HIS A 162 21.30 23.39 -10.09
CA HIS A 162 20.90 23.81 -11.44
C HIS A 162 19.37 23.70 -11.41
N ALA A 163 18.68 24.81 -11.69
CA ALA A 163 17.23 24.83 -11.70
C ALA A 163 16.69 23.81 -12.71
N VAL A 164 16.28 22.64 -12.20
CA VAL A 164 15.51 21.63 -12.92
C VAL A 164 14.13 21.66 -12.29
N VAL A 165 13.14 22.01 -13.10
CA VAL A 165 11.72 21.95 -12.74
C VAL A 165 11.42 20.51 -12.31
N ALA A 166 10.93 20.34 -11.08
CA ALA A 166 10.66 19.04 -10.49
C ALA A 166 9.70 18.21 -11.38
N SER A 167 9.97 16.90 -11.48
CA SER A 167 9.03 15.95 -12.09
C SER A 167 7.74 15.89 -11.26
N PRO A 168 6.54 15.80 -11.87
CA PRO A 168 5.25 15.89 -11.17
C PRO A 168 5.07 14.91 -9.99
N ALA A 169 5.71 13.74 -10.04
CA ALA A 169 5.50 12.63 -9.10
C ALA A 169 5.88 12.89 -7.62
N ASP A 170 6.81 13.83 -7.35
CA ASP A 170 7.29 14.10 -5.97
C ASP A 170 6.77 15.42 -5.37
N SER A 171 5.85 16.07 -6.06
CA SER A 171 5.22 17.31 -5.60
C SER A 171 4.21 17.05 -4.46
N ALA A 172 4.03 18.04 -3.58
CA ALA A 172 2.99 17.99 -2.54
C ALA A 172 1.59 17.75 -3.13
N ASP A 173 1.35 18.28 -4.34
CA ASP A 173 0.16 18.10 -5.15
C ASP A 173 -0.16 16.62 -5.44
N THR A 174 0.84 15.80 -5.80
CA THR A 174 0.62 14.36 -6.03
C THR A 174 0.19 13.63 -4.76
N LYS A 175 0.75 13.97 -3.59
CA LYS A 175 0.37 13.34 -2.32
C LYS A 175 -1.04 13.72 -1.87
N GLU A 176 -1.44 14.97 -2.09
CA GLU A 176 -2.80 15.42 -1.81
C GLU A 176 -3.82 14.72 -2.70
N LYS A 177 -3.51 14.53 -3.98
CA LYS A 177 -4.35 13.77 -4.92
C LYS A 177 -4.44 12.29 -4.58
N GLU A 178 -3.33 11.67 -4.20
CA GLU A 178 -3.31 10.28 -3.71
C GLU A 178 -4.21 10.14 -2.47
N ALA A 179 -4.06 11.03 -1.48
CA ALA A 179 -4.90 11.02 -0.29
C ALA A 179 -6.38 11.21 -0.65
N PHE A 180 -6.70 12.17 -1.53
CA PHE A 180 -8.05 12.43 -2.01
C PHE A 180 -8.66 11.21 -2.71
N PHE A 181 -7.94 10.55 -3.61
CA PHE A 181 -8.43 9.33 -4.28
C PHE A 181 -8.88 8.26 -3.28
N TRP A 182 -8.13 8.10 -2.19
CA TRP A 182 -8.43 7.12 -1.15
C TRP A 182 -9.59 7.49 -0.21
N THR A 183 -10.17 8.68 -0.38
CA THR A 183 -11.41 9.08 0.31
C THR A 183 -12.68 8.61 -0.40
N ALA A 184 -12.57 8.09 -1.63
CA ALA A 184 -13.74 7.65 -2.40
C ALA A 184 -14.52 6.55 -1.64
N PRO A 185 -15.87 6.65 -1.56
CA PRO A 185 -16.69 5.62 -0.93
C PRO A 185 -16.67 4.30 -1.71
N LYS A 186 -16.48 4.37 -3.03
CA LYS A 186 -16.50 3.23 -3.94
C LYS A 186 -15.32 3.30 -4.92
N TYR A 187 -14.89 2.15 -5.41
CA TYR A 187 -13.79 2.05 -6.38
C TYR A 187 -14.19 1.24 -7.61
N ALA A 188 -13.54 1.54 -8.73
CA ALA A 188 -13.57 0.69 -9.91
C ALA A 188 -12.16 0.38 -10.38
N VAL A 189 -11.90 -0.87 -10.75
CA VAL A 189 -10.58 -1.32 -11.22
C VAL A 189 -10.64 -1.61 -12.71
N VAL A 190 -10.17 -0.67 -13.51
CA VAL A 190 -10.07 -0.77 -14.97
C VAL A 190 -8.82 -1.55 -15.34
N GLY A 191 -9.01 -2.73 -15.95
CA GLY A 191 -7.94 -3.69 -16.20
C GLY A 191 -7.88 -4.82 -15.18
N ALA A 192 -8.90 -4.95 -14.31
CA ALA A 192 -9.08 -6.11 -13.42
C ALA A 192 -8.97 -7.43 -14.21
N SER A 193 -8.41 -8.50 -13.63
CA SER A 193 -8.28 -9.78 -14.32
C SER A 193 -8.36 -10.96 -13.35
N ASN A 194 -8.79 -12.14 -13.83
CA ASN A 194 -8.66 -13.40 -13.10
C ASN A 194 -7.24 -13.98 -13.11
N THR A 195 -6.37 -13.48 -14.00
CA THR A 195 -4.98 -13.92 -14.05
C THR A 195 -4.21 -13.37 -12.85
N THR A 196 -3.78 -14.26 -11.95
CA THR A 196 -3.14 -13.91 -10.66
C THR A 196 -1.80 -13.19 -10.79
N THR A 197 -1.19 -13.18 -11.97
CA THR A 197 0.06 -12.47 -12.25
C THR A 197 -0.13 -11.05 -12.77
N LYS A 198 -1.35 -10.64 -13.11
CA LYS A 198 -1.63 -9.31 -13.66
C LYS A 198 -1.88 -8.30 -12.55
N ASN A 199 -1.42 -7.07 -12.76
CA ASN A 199 -1.65 -5.97 -11.81
C ASN A 199 -3.12 -5.75 -11.47
N GLY A 200 -4.02 -5.83 -12.45
CA GLY A 200 -5.45 -5.69 -12.18
C GLY A 200 -6.02 -6.75 -11.23
N TYR A 201 -5.47 -7.96 -11.20
CA TYR A 201 -5.85 -8.97 -10.20
C TYR A 201 -5.44 -8.52 -8.81
N HIS A 202 -4.18 -8.12 -8.64
CA HIS A 202 -3.66 -7.70 -7.35
C HIS A 202 -4.35 -6.42 -6.84
N ALA A 203 -4.63 -5.46 -7.72
CA ALA A 203 -5.28 -4.19 -7.36
C ALA A 203 -6.71 -4.42 -6.88
N LEU A 204 -7.46 -5.27 -7.60
CA LEU A 204 -8.78 -5.68 -7.18
C LEU A 204 -8.73 -6.46 -5.86
N LYS A 205 -7.84 -7.45 -5.74
CA LYS A 205 -7.69 -8.26 -4.52
C LYS A 205 -7.38 -7.38 -3.31
N HIS A 206 -6.52 -6.38 -3.49
CA HIS A 206 -6.16 -5.45 -2.43
C HIS A 206 -7.35 -4.66 -1.87
N LEU A 207 -8.25 -4.19 -2.74
CA LEU A 207 -9.46 -3.48 -2.34
C LEU A 207 -10.46 -4.43 -1.67
N VAL A 208 -10.61 -5.64 -2.20
CA VAL A 208 -11.48 -6.69 -1.62
C VAL A 208 -11.00 -7.12 -0.24
N ASP A 209 -9.70 -7.38 -0.07
CA ASP A 209 -9.10 -7.79 1.21
C ASP A 209 -9.26 -6.70 2.30
N ARG A 210 -9.45 -5.44 1.89
CA ARG A 210 -9.72 -4.29 2.77
C ARG A 210 -11.21 -4.01 2.98
N HIS A 211 -12.08 -4.89 2.50
CA HIS A 211 -13.53 -4.71 2.55
C HIS A 211 -14.00 -3.39 1.92
N LYS A 212 -13.30 -2.90 0.89
CA LYS A 212 -13.73 -1.75 0.10
C LYS A 212 -14.81 -2.16 -0.90
N ASP A 213 -15.80 -1.29 -1.12
CA ASP A 213 -16.77 -1.47 -2.20
C ASP A 213 -16.06 -1.23 -3.55
N VAL A 214 -15.90 -2.28 -4.34
CA VAL A 214 -15.14 -2.26 -5.58
C VAL A 214 -15.84 -3.00 -6.71
N ILE A 215 -15.81 -2.41 -7.91
CA ILE A 215 -16.33 -3.00 -9.14
C ILE A 215 -15.17 -3.29 -10.11
N PRO A 216 -14.96 -4.56 -10.51
CA PRO A 216 -13.99 -4.87 -11.55
C PRO A 216 -14.51 -4.47 -12.94
N ILE A 217 -13.60 -3.95 -13.78
CA ILE A 217 -13.90 -3.57 -15.17
C ILE A 217 -12.94 -4.31 -16.11
N ASN A 218 -13.51 -5.15 -16.99
CA ASN A 218 -12.81 -5.96 -17.96
C ASN A 218 -13.71 -6.36 -19.14
N LEU A 219 -13.18 -6.23 -20.36
CA LEU A 219 -13.93 -6.52 -21.60
C LEU A 219 -14.31 -8.01 -21.77
N LYS A 220 -13.54 -8.94 -21.23
CA LYS A 220 -13.70 -10.39 -21.46
C LYS A 220 -14.32 -11.11 -20.28
N GLU A 221 -13.85 -10.84 -19.07
CA GLU A 221 -14.30 -11.54 -17.86
C GLU A 221 -15.76 -11.17 -17.52
N LYS A 222 -16.51 -12.14 -16.98
CA LYS A 222 -17.86 -11.90 -16.43
C LYS A 222 -17.83 -11.70 -14.92
N THR A 223 -16.91 -12.37 -14.25
CA THR A 223 -16.74 -12.33 -12.80
C THR A 223 -15.25 -12.38 -12.45
N ILE A 224 -14.80 -11.61 -11.48
CA ILE A 224 -13.42 -11.61 -10.99
C ILE A 224 -13.45 -11.57 -9.46
N LEU A 225 -12.76 -12.51 -8.80
CA LEU A 225 -12.81 -12.69 -7.32
C LEU A 225 -14.25 -12.83 -6.78
N GLY A 226 -15.16 -13.42 -7.56
CA GLY A 226 -16.58 -13.56 -7.21
C GLY A 226 -17.42 -12.30 -7.40
N LEU A 227 -16.81 -11.17 -7.77
CA LEU A 227 -17.52 -9.91 -8.04
C LEU A 227 -17.98 -9.85 -9.52
N PRO A 228 -19.19 -9.32 -9.79
CA PRO A 228 -19.66 -9.10 -11.16
C PRO A 228 -18.80 -8.06 -11.87
N CYS A 229 -18.40 -8.34 -13.10
CA CYS A 229 -17.50 -7.49 -13.88
C CYS A 229 -18.27 -6.66 -14.90
N LEU A 230 -18.05 -5.35 -14.89
CA LEU A 230 -18.57 -4.45 -15.92
C LEU A 230 -17.63 -4.42 -17.13
N LYS A 231 -18.18 -4.00 -18.28
CA LYS A 231 -17.42 -3.87 -19.54
C LYS A 231 -16.80 -2.50 -19.68
N SER A 232 -17.44 -1.47 -19.13
CA SER A 232 -17.03 -0.08 -19.25
C SER A 232 -17.26 0.69 -17.95
N ILE A 233 -16.53 1.79 -17.75
CA ILE A 233 -16.82 2.73 -16.65
C ILE A 233 -18.14 3.47 -16.86
N THR A 234 -18.65 3.52 -18.09
CA THR A 234 -19.96 4.09 -18.43
C THR A 234 -21.12 3.34 -17.77
N ASP A 235 -20.90 2.09 -17.40
CA ASP A 235 -21.92 1.22 -16.81
C ASP A 235 -21.93 1.32 -15.26
N LEU A 236 -21.07 2.17 -14.69
CA LEU A 236 -20.99 2.35 -13.23
C LEU A 236 -22.24 3.07 -12.72
N PRO A 237 -22.87 2.58 -11.63
CA PRO A 237 -24.11 3.16 -11.11
C PRO A 237 -23.93 4.55 -10.47
N ASP A 238 -22.74 4.84 -9.92
CA ASP A 238 -22.40 6.16 -9.36
C ASP A 238 -20.92 6.46 -9.62
N ILE A 239 -20.63 6.99 -10.81
CA ILE A 239 -19.25 7.33 -11.18
C ILE A 239 -18.73 8.59 -10.47
N THR A 240 -19.62 9.49 -10.05
CA THR A 240 -19.28 10.76 -9.38
C THR A 240 -18.71 10.60 -7.98
N HIS A 241 -18.93 9.44 -7.35
CA HIS A 241 -18.31 9.06 -6.07
C HIS A 241 -17.43 7.81 -6.18
N THR A 242 -17.10 7.37 -7.40
CA THR A 242 -16.24 6.19 -7.61
C THR A 242 -14.83 6.61 -8.00
N GLY A 243 -13.84 6.17 -7.20
CA GLY A 243 -12.43 6.28 -7.54
C GLY A 243 -12.04 5.27 -8.63
N ILE A 244 -11.58 5.76 -9.78
CA ILE A 244 -11.25 4.93 -10.95
C ILE A 244 -9.76 4.58 -10.94
N TRP A 245 -9.42 3.33 -10.63
CA TRP A 245 -8.05 2.84 -10.70
C TRP A 245 -7.78 2.20 -12.07
N ILE A 246 -6.85 2.77 -12.83
CA ILE A 246 -6.59 2.44 -14.23
C ILE A 246 -5.27 1.66 -14.36
N LEU A 247 -5.35 0.43 -14.85
CA LEU A 247 -4.24 -0.52 -15.01
C LEU A 247 -4.18 -1.16 -16.40
N VAL A 248 -4.62 -0.43 -17.41
CA VAL A 248 -4.63 -0.85 -18.83
C VAL A 248 -3.48 -0.18 -19.60
N PRO A 249 -3.09 -0.68 -20.78
CA PRO A 249 -2.04 -0.04 -21.59
C PRO A 249 -2.40 1.40 -21.99
N PRO A 250 -1.42 2.27 -22.29
CA PRO A 250 -1.65 3.69 -22.59
C PRO A 250 -2.70 3.98 -23.66
N SER A 251 -2.75 3.17 -24.72
CA SER A 251 -3.76 3.30 -25.77
C SER A 251 -5.19 3.14 -25.26
N ALA A 252 -5.41 2.28 -24.28
CA ALA A 252 -6.70 2.12 -23.62
C ALA A 252 -6.92 3.15 -22.51
N THR A 253 -5.86 3.55 -21.80
CA THR A 253 -5.94 4.59 -20.77
C THR A 253 -6.48 5.90 -21.32
N LEU A 254 -6.05 6.34 -22.51
CA LEU A 254 -6.55 7.58 -23.11
C LEU A 254 -8.08 7.55 -23.31
N GLU A 255 -8.62 6.43 -23.80
CA GLU A 255 -10.08 6.28 -23.98
C GLU A 255 -10.81 6.27 -22.64
N VAL A 256 -10.24 5.61 -21.62
CA VAL A 256 -10.80 5.64 -20.26
C VAL A 256 -10.76 7.06 -19.68
N MET A 257 -9.70 7.83 -19.91
CA MET A 257 -9.60 9.19 -19.42
C MET A 257 -10.59 10.15 -20.09
N LYS A 258 -10.88 9.97 -21.38
CA LYS A 258 -11.98 10.69 -22.05
C LYS A 258 -13.32 10.42 -21.36
N GLN A 259 -13.58 9.17 -21.00
CA GLN A 259 -14.81 8.80 -20.27
C GLN A 259 -14.82 9.36 -18.83
N VAL A 260 -13.68 9.33 -18.13
CA VAL A 260 -13.52 9.94 -16.79
C VAL A 260 -13.83 11.44 -16.84
N GLN A 261 -13.37 12.15 -17.86
CA GLN A 261 -13.66 13.56 -18.07
C GLN A 261 -15.16 13.76 -18.38
N GLN A 262 -15.68 13.06 -19.39
CA GLN A 262 -17.06 13.21 -19.86
C GLN A 262 -18.10 12.92 -18.78
N LEU A 263 -17.84 11.91 -17.95
CA LEU A 263 -18.75 11.46 -16.90
C LEU A 263 -18.46 12.13 -15.54
N ASN A 264 -17.47 13.02 -15.48
CA ASN A 264 -17.05 13.72 -14.27
C ASN A 264 -16.79 12.76 -13.09
N ALA A 265 -15.97 11.73 -13.29
CA ALA A 265 -15.67 10.78 -12.22
C ALA A 265 -15.02 11.48 -11.01
N PHE A 266 -15.19 10.90 -9.81
CA PHE A 266 -14.68 11.44 -8.54
C PHE A 266 -13.18 11.76 -8.59
N ALA A 267 -12.38 10.74 -8.88
CA ALA A 267 -10.94 10.81 -9.01
C ALA A 267 -10.46 9.64 -9.87
N ALA A 268 -9.31 9.80 -10.52
CA ALA A 268 -8.66 8.74 -11.29
C ALA A 268 -7.24 8.50 -10.78
N TRP A 269 -6.82 7.24 -10.73
CA TRP A 269 -5.43 6.86 -10.47
C TRP A 269 -4.92 6.03 -11.63
N ILE A 270 -3.97 6.56 -12.38
CA ILE A 270 -3.29 5.87 -13.47
C ILE A 270 -2.04 5.20 -12.90
N VAL A 271 -1.94 3.87 -13.04
CA VAL A 271 -0.72 3.17 -12.67
C VAL A 271 0.45 3.68 -13.53
N GLN A 272 1.62 3.77 -12.93
CA GLN A 272 2.86 4.01 -13.66
C GLN A 272 2.97 3.08 -14.89
N ASP A 273 3.30 3.67 -16.04
CA ASP A 273 3.39 3.04 -17.36
C ASP A 273 2.06 2.74 -18.05
N ALA A 274 0.92 3.04 -17.41
CA ALA A 274 -0.37 3.12 -18.10
C ALA A 274 -0.61 4.51 -18.72
N GLU A 275 0.27 5.47 -18.52
CA GLU A 275 0.29 6.76 -19.22
C GLU A 275 1.31 6.79 -20.36
N ASP A 276 1.03 7.59 -21.39
CA ASP A 276 1.98 8.06 -22.38
C ASP A 276 1.86 9.57 -22.60
N ASP A 277 2.64 10.13 -23.52
CA ASP A 277 2.66 11.58 -23.76
C ASP A 277 1.26 12.09 -24.20
N ALA A 278 0.46 11.25 -24.87
CA ALA A 278 -0.90 11.61 -25.26
C ALA A 278 -1.85 11.62 -24.06
N VAL A 279 -1.76 10.63 -23.18
CA VAL A 279 -2.52 10.59 -21.91
C VAL A 279 -2.16 11.79 -21.03
N VAL A 280 -0.87 12.09 -20.88
CA VAL A 280 -0.40 13.22 -20.07
C VAL A 280 -0.86 14.55 -20.68
N ALA A 281 -0.67 14.75 -21.98
CA ALA A 281 -1.12 15.97 -22.66
C ALA A 281 -2.64 16.18 -22.53
N PHE A 282 -3.42 15.09 -22.60
CA PHE A 282 -4.86 15.14 -22.39
C PHE A 282 -5.21 15.59 -20.96
N ILE A 283 -4.57 15.02 -19.94
CA ILE A 283 -4.80 15.42 -18.53
C ILE A 283 -4.38 16.87 -18.29
N GLU A 284 -3.20 17.26 -18.78
CA GLU A 284 -2.65 18.61 -18.61
C GLU A 284 -3.48 19.70 -19.32
N SER A 285 -4.25 19.33 -20.36
CA SER A 285 -5.11 20.27 -21.08
C SER A 285 -6.37 20.69 -20.30
N ASP A 286 -6.72 19.97 -19.22
CA ASP A 286 -7.89 20.24 -18.39
C ASP A 286 -7.48 20.35 -16.90
N PRO A 287 -7.43 21.56 -16.34
CA PRO A 287 -7.06 21.78 -14.93
C PRO A 287 -7.95 21.05 -13.92
N ALA A 288 -9.24 20.91 -14.21
CA ALA A 288 -10.18 20.23 -13.30
C ALA A 288 -9.95 18.72 -13.31
N LEU A 289 -9.69 18.15 -14.48
CA LEU A 289 -9.29 16.74 -14.61
C LEU A 289 -7.93 16.48 -13.95
N LYS A 290 -6.95 17.36 -14.18
CA LYS A 290 -5.62 17.29 -13.56
C LYS A 290 -5.68 17.35 -12.04
N ALA A 291 -6.55 18.18 -11.46
CA ALA A 291 -6.69 18.33 -10.01
C ALA A 291 -7.15 17.05 -9.30
N LYS A 292 -7.87 16.16 -10.00
CA LYS A 292 -8.42 14.91 -9.44
C LYS A 292 -7.79 13.63 -10.02
N THR A 293 -6.71 13.75 -10.78
CA THR A 293 -6.02 12.61 -11.40
C THR A 293 -4.64 12.42 -10.80
N VAL A 294 -4.39 11.23 -10.27
CA VAL A 294 -3.08 10.75 -9.85
C VAL A 294 -2.41 10.07 -11.04
N TYR A 295 -1.28 10.62 -11.47
CA TYR A 295 -0.37 10.03 -12.46
C TYR A 295 1.04 10.49 -12.14
N ARG A 296 2.06 9.68 -12.45
CA ARG A 296 3.44 10.01 -12.08
C ARG A 296 4.14 10.83 -13.17
N GLY A 297 3.65 10.76 -14.40
CA GLY A 297 4.27 11.42 -15.54
C GLY A 297 5.58 10.72 -15.89
N ARG A 298 5.79 10.42 -17.17
CA ARG A 298 7.10 9.91 -17.61
C ARG A 298 8.07 11.08 -17.77
N PRO A 299 9.34 10.97 -17.34
CA PRO A 299 10.41 11.63 -18.09
C PRO A 299 10.38 11.02 -19.50
N LEU A 300 10.35 11.83 -20.57
CA LEU A 300 10.38 11.34 -21.96
C LEU A 300 11.43 10.21 -22.10
N PRO A 301 11.04 8.97 -22.44
CA PRO A 301 11.96 7.85 -22.35
C PRO A 301 12.77 7.67 -23.64
N SER A 302 14.09 7.64 -23.50
CA SER A 302 14.93 6.78 -24.36
C SER A 302 14.50 5.33 -24.12
N ALA A 303 14.13 4.64 -25.19
CA ALA A 303 13.49 3.33 -25.19
C ALA A 303 14.20 2.28 -24.32
N GLY A 304 13.47 1.72 -23.35
CA GLY A 304 13.86 0.53 -22.60
C GLY A 304 12.68 0.00 -21.81
N LYS A 305 12.19 -1.20 -22.17
CA LYS A 305 11.02 -1.86 -21.56
C LYS A 305 11.29 -2.18 -20.09
N LEU A 306 10.36 -1.87 -19.17
CA LEU A 306 10.39 -2.39 -17.79
C LEU A 306 9.00 -2.62 -17.17
N ASN A 307 9.00 -3.13 -15.94
CA ASN A 307 8.23 -4.29 -15.48
C ASN A 307 7.25 -3.96 -14.32
N ILE A 308 6.12 -4.66 -14.28
CA ILE A 308 4.85 -4.16 -13.76
C ILE A 308 4.53 -4.78 -12.37
N ARG A 309 5.25 -4.42 -11.30
CA ARG A 309 4.98 -5.00 -9.95
C ARG A 309 4.85 -4.00 -8.79
N ALA A 310 5.10 -2.71 -9.01
CA ALA A 310 5.28 -1.71 -7.95
C ALA A 310 4.00 -0.96 -7.48
N THR A 311 2.81 -1.26 -8.01
CA THR A 311 1.65 -0.35 -7.91
C THR A 311 0.83 -0.47 -6.63
N ILE A 312 0.99 -1.55 -5.86
CA ILE A 312 0.06 -1.85 -4.76
C ILE A 312 0.81 -1.80 -3.44
N LYS A 313 0.88 -0.61 -2.83
CA LYS A 313 1.30 -0.45 -1.44
C LYS A 313 0.09 -0.49 -0.48
N PRO A 314 0.19 -1.14 0.69
CA PRO A 314 -0.83 -1.09 1.73
C PRO A 314 -0.93 0.29 2.36
N MET A 315 -2.10 0.94 2.26
CA MET A 315 -2.42 2.07 3.14
C MET A 315 -2.68 1.60 4.56
N THR A 316 -2.09 2.31 5.52
CA THR A 316 -2.47 2.33 6.93
C THR A 316 -3.70 3.23 7.09
N THR A 317 -4.83 2.67 7.49
CA THR A 317 -5.96 3.44 8.00
C THR A 317 -5.55 4.13 9.30
N PRO A 318 -5.78 5.44 9.48
CA PRO A 318 -5.64 6.03 10.81
C PRO A 318 -6.62 5.34 11.78
N PRO A 319 -6.26 5.17 13.06
CA PRO A 319 -7.19 4.64 14.04
C PRO A 319 -8.41 5.57 14.11
N CYS A 320 -9.61 5.00 14.01
CA CYS A 320 -10.85 5.69 14.33
C CYS A 320 -10.75 6.24 15.75
N GLN A 321 -10.45 7.53 15.88
CA GLN A 321 -10.89 8.26 17.05
C GLN A 321 -12.40 8.39 16.92
N PHE A 322 -13.12 7.78 17.87
CA PHE A 322 -14.54 8.04 18.06
C PHE A 322 -14.71 9.55 18.29
N ILE A 323 -15.11 10.27 17.26
CA ILE A 323 -15.75 11.56 17.43
C ILE A 323 -17.13 11.20 17.99
N VAL A 324 -17.32 11.45 19.29
CA VAL A 324 -18.65 11.50 19.89
C VAL A 324 -19.36 12.66 19.20
N LEU A 325 -20.27 12.34 18.28
CA LEU A 325 -21.17 13.33 17.71
C LEU A 325 -22.06 13.85 18.86
N PRO A 326 -22.25 15.18 18.99
CA PRO A 326 -23.22 15.70 19.94
C PRO A 326 -24.60 15.10 19.63
N GLU A 327 -25.32 14.73 20.68
CA GLU A 327 -26.69 14.22 20.55
C GLU A 327 -27.55 15.20 19.74
N PRO A 328 -28.46 14.68 18.89
CA PRO A 328 -29.29 15.53 18.06
C PRO A 328 -30.13 16.44 18.95
N VAL A 329 -29.93 17.75 18.80
CA VAL A 329 -30.80 18.77 19.39
C VAL A 329 -32.17 18.58 18.77
N GLU A 330 -33.17 18.27 19.61
CA GLU A 330 -34.57 18.18 19.17
C GLU A 330 -34.97 19.48 18.46
N PRO A 331 -35.64 19.41 17.30
CA PRO A 331 -36.04 20.60 16.57
C PRO A 331 -37.01 21.43 17.41
N GLU A 332 -36.73 22.72 17.53
CA GLU A 332 -37.65 23.65 18.19
C GLU A 332 -39.04 23.62 17.53
N PRO A 333 -40.12 23.75 18.32
CA PRO A 333 -41.48 23.69 17.81
C PRO A 333 -41.73 24.81 16.80
N VAL A 334 -42.16 24.42 15.60
CA VAL A 334 -42.61 25.33 14.54
C VAL A 334 -43.81 26.13 15.07
N PRO A 335 -43.80 27.48 15.02
CA PRO A 335 -44.94 28.27 15.45
C PRO A 335 -46.15 28.02 14.53
N GLU A 336 -47.32 27.83 15.16
CA GLU A 336 -48.61 27.63 14.49
C GLU A 336 -48.97 28.81 13.56
N PRO A 337 -49.70 28.56 12.46
CA PRO A 337 -50.06 29.60 11.51
C PRO A 337 -51.06 30.57 12.15
N VAL A 338 -50.72 31.86 12.10
CA VAL A 338 -51.61 32.95 12.51
C VAL A 338 -52.76 33.04 11.51
N GLU A 339 -53.97 32.80 12.00
CA GLU A 339 -55.22 33.08 11.29
C GLU A 339 -55.33 34.59 11.02
N THR A 340 -55.50 34.96 9.75
CA THR A 340 -55.98 36.29 9.36
C THR A 340 -57.32 36.14 8.64
N GLU A 341 -58.37 36.55 9.35
CA GLU A 341 -59.73 36.78 8.86
C GLU A 341 -59.82 38.03 7.93
N PRO A 342 -60.91 38.17 7.15
CA PRO A 342 -60.86 38.68 5.79
C PRO A 342 -61.15 40.18 5.66
N SER A 343 -60.66 40.80 4.59
CA SER A 343 -61.09 42.13 4.14
C SER A 343 -61.62 42.06 2.70
N THR A 344 -62.78 42.66 2.56
CA THR A 344 -63.76 42.65 1.46
C THR A 344 -63.40 43.47 0.21
N ALA A 345 -63.81 42.91 -0.94
CA ALA A 345 -64.40 43.54 -2.16
C ALA A 345 -63.54 44.55 -2.98
N GLU A 346 -63.54 44.61 -4.31
CA GLU A 346 -64.61 44.58 -5.33
C GLU A 346 -64.07 44.28 -6.77
N PRO A 347 -64.92 44.17 -7.84
CA PRO A 347 -64.78 43.16 -8.91
C PRO A 347 -64.62 43.68 -10.37
N ALA A 348 -64.80 42.73 -11.32
CA ALA A 348 -64.97 42.81 -12.79
C ALA A 348 -63.66 42.73 -13.61
N SER A 349 -63.52 42.04 -14.75
CA SER A 349 -64.34 41.26 -15.71
C SER A 349 -63.31 40.40 -16.50
N ASP A 350 -63.53 39.29 -17.20
CA ASP A 350 -64.54 38.95 -18.20
C ASP A 350 -64.32 37.47 -18.63
N ALA A 351 -65.31 36.89 -19.31
CA ALA A 351 -65.47 35.49 -19.74
C ALA A 351 -64.31 34.90 -20.59
N THR A 352 -64.11 33.58 -20.77
CA THR A 352 -64.96 32.69 -21.60
C THR A 352 -64.53 31.19 -21.51
N THR A 353 -65.52 30.30 -21.37
CA THR A 353 -65.70 28.91 -21.89
C THR A 353 -64.74 27.71 -21.61
N VAL A 354 -65.36 26.69 -21.00
CA VAL A 354 -65.10 25.20 -20.97
C VAL A 354 -65.58 24.53 -22.30
N PRO A 355 -65.58 23.17 -22.56
CA PRO A 355 -65.17 22.00 -21.75
C PRO A 355 -64.47 20.80 -22.47
N THR A 356 -63.92 19.90 -21.63
CA THR A 356 -64.02 18.41 -21.59
C THR A 356 -64.27 17.57 -22.85
N THR A 357 -63.49 16.49 -23.04
CA THR A 357 -63.88 15.04 -23.16
C THR A 357 -62.68 14.23 -23.71
N LEU A 358 -62.22 13.15 -23.06
CA LEU A 358 -62.76 11.78 -22.98
C LEU A 358 -62.57 10.96 -24.29
N ALA A 359 -61.78 9.89 -24.24
CA ALA A 359 -62.11 8.60 -24.87
C ALA A 359 -61.14 7.51 -24.41
N ALA A 360 -61.72 6.48 -23.81
CA ALA A 360 -61.14 5.18 -23.53
C ALA A 360 -61.40 4.22 -24.71
N ASP A 361 -61.11 2.94 -24.43
CA ASP A 361 -61.63 1.73 -25.07
C ASP A 361 -60.83 1.13 -26.23
N ASN A 362 -60.19 -0.02 -25.96
CA ASN A 362 -60.84 -1.34 -26.04
C ASN A 362 -59.81 -2.46 -25.75
N LEU A 363 -60.07 -3.32 -24.74
CA LEU A 363 -60.65 -4.68 -24.85
C LEU A 363 -59.72 -5.63 -25.65
N VAL A 364 -59.47 -6.92 -25.36
CA VAL A 364 -60.03 -8.07 -24.60
C VAL A 364 -59.17 -9.25 -25.11
N ALA A 365 -58.95 -10.40 -24.51
CA ALA A 365 -59.17 -11.07 -23.23
C ALA A 365 -58.35 -12.38 -23.33
N GLY A 366 -58.21 -13.12 -22.23
CA GLY A 366 -57.59 -14.44 -22.28
C GLY A 366 -57.25 -15.00 -20.91
N VAL A 367 -58.31 -15.31 -20.14
CA VAL A 367 -58.27 -15.99 -18.84
C VAL A 367 -57.71 -17.41 -18.98
N LYS A 368 -56.84 -17.82 -18.05
CA LYS A 368 -56.95 -19.10 -17.33
C LYS A 368 -56.27 -19.00 -15.96
N ARG A 369 -57.08 -19.18 -14.92
CA ARG A 369 -56.69 -19.45 -13.52
C ARG A 369 -56.66 -20.97 -13.32
N ASP A 370 -55.78 -21.43 -12.44
CA ASP A 370 -55.98 -22.48 -11.40
C ASP A 370 -54.74 -22.40 -10.49
N MET A 371 -54.81 -21.76 -9.31
CA MET A 371 -55.16 -22.30 -7.97
C MET A 371 -54.20 -23.38 -7.43
N ILE A 372 -53.32 -23.04 -6.46
CA ILE A 372 -53.35 -23.44 -5.01
C ILE A 372 -52.85 -24.90 -4.80
N SER A 373 -51.85 -25.30 -4.00
CA SER A 373 -51.14 -24.78 -2.82
C SER A 373 -49.83 -25.60 -2.52
N PRO A 374 -48.99 -25.21 -1.53
CA PRO A 374 -47.65 -25.75 -1.20
C PRO A 374 -47.70 -26.75 0.00
N PRO A 375 -46.61 -26.99 0.79
CA PRO A 375 -45.22 -27.37 0.51
C PRO A 375 -44.89 -28.78 1.07
N SER A 376 -43.68 -29.31 0.83
CA SER A 376 -43.16 -30.42 1.66
C SER A 376 -41.63 -30.39 1.79
N THR A 377 -41.17 -30.08 3.00
CA THR A 377 -39.86 -30.53 3.52
C THR A 377 -40.15 -31.52 4.64
N PRO A 378 -39.40 -32.63 4.73
CA PRO A 378 -38.78 -32.94 6.02
C PRO A 378 -37.35 -33.50 5.91
N GLN A 379 -36.44 -32.77 6.58
CA GLN A 379 -35.40 -33.19 7.54
C GLN A 379 -34.33 -34.28 7.27
N PRO A 380 -33.20 -34.22 8.02
CA PRO A 380 -31.90 -34.81 7.67
C PRO A 380 -31.60 -36.15 8.36
N ALA A 381 -30.67 -36.92 7.80
CA ALA A 381 -30.05 -38.11 8.39
C ALA A 381 -28.70 -38.34 7.67
N LYS A 382 -27.62 -38.86 8.24
CA LYS A 382 -27.25 -39.29 9.60
C LYS A 382 -25.72 -39.46 9.62
N ALA A 383 -25.17 -39.45 10.83
CA ALA A 383 -23.77 -39.70 11.17
C ALA A 383 -23.15 -40.99 10.58
N MET A 384 -21.83 -40.96 10.38
CA MET A 384 -21.01 -42.17 10.42
C MET A 384 -19.79 -41.91 11.31
N LYS A 385 -19.74 -42.66 12.41
CA LYS A 385 -18.70 -42.76 13.42
C LYS A 385 -18.01 -44.10 13.16
N LEU A 386 -16.70 -44.13 12.97
CA LEU A 386 -15.92 -45.35 13.17
C LEU A 386 -14.55 -44.98 13.74
N ALA A 387 -14.28 -45.53 14.91
CA ALA A 387 -13.02 -45.51 15.63
C ALA A 387 -12.11 -46.66 15.14
N LEU A 388 -10.81 -46.56 15.40
CA LEU A 388 -9.83 -47.62 15.72
C LEU A 388 -8.47 -46.92 15.94
N GLU A 389 -8.04 -46.81 17.22
CA GLU A 389 -6.90 -47.54 17.84
C GLU A 389 -5.53 -46.91 17.52
N GLU A 390 -4.93 -46.18 18.48
CA GLU A 390 -3.94 -46.65 19.47
C GLU A 390 -2.61 -47.16 18.86
N ASN A 391 -1.58 -46.31 18.92
CA ASN A 391 -0.23 -46.75 19.27
C ASN A 391 0.68 -45.56 19.61
N ALA A 392 0.97 -45.42 20.91
CA ALA A 392 2.12 -44.67 21.42
C ALA A 392 3.13 -45.69 21.95
N PRO A 393 4.44 -45.41 21.81
CA PRO A 393 5.35 -45.78 22.88
C PRO A 393 6.23 -44.62 23.35
N HIS A 394 6.29 -44.50 24.68
CA HIS A 394 7.44 -44.18 25.54
C HIS A 394 8.31 -42.95 25.19
N ILE A 395 8.23 -41.87 25.97
CA ILE A 395 9.02 -41.64 27.21
C ILE A 395 10.52 -41.73 26.96
N PHE A 396 11.19 -40.58 26.88
CA PHE A 396 12.42 -40.31 27.63
C PHE A 396 12.46 -38.81 27.95
N ASP A 397 12.23 -38.54 29.23
CA ASP A 397 12.48 -37.26 29.91
C ASP A 397 13.90 -37.34 30.49
N LEU A 398 14.71 -36.30 30.25
CA LEU A 398 16.03 -36.13 30.86
C LEU A 398 16.24 -34.64 31.12
N GLN A 399 15.74 -34.19 32.27
CA GLN A 399 16.32 -33.10 33.04
C GLN A 399 16.99 -33.72 34.27
N ASP A 400 18.30 -33.49 34.43
CA ASP A 400 18.90 -32.92 35.65
C ASP A 400 20.43 -33.08 35.67
N GLY A 401 21.12 -32.02 36.10
CA GLY A 401 22.38 -32.16 36.86
C GLY A 401 23.69 -31.66 36.21
N ILE A 402 23.96 -30.36 36.36
CA ILE A 402 25.33 -29.80 36.51
C ILE A 402 25.69 -29.94 38.01
N PRO A 403 26.89 -30.39 38.46
CA PRO A 403 28.03 -29.47 38.60
C PRO A 403 29.48 -30.04 38.55
N GLY A 404 30.39 -29.22 38.01
CA GLY A 404 31.60 -28.80 38.72
C GLY A 404 32.94 -29.54 38.47
N MET A 405 33.96 -28.72 38.21
CA MET A 405 35.40 -28.90 38.50
C MET A 405 36.19 -30.00 37.77
N ALA A 406 37.00 -29.59 36.80
CA ALA A 406 38.48 -29.55 36.87
C ALA A 406 39.04 -29.00 35.55
#